data_AF-A0A2D0L923-F1
#
_entry.id   AF-A0A2D0L923-F1
#
_cell.length_a   1.000
_cell.length_b   1.000
_cell.length_c   1.000
_cell.angle_alpha   90.00
_cell.angle_beta   90.00
_cell.angle_gamma   90.00
#
_symmetry.space_group_name_H-M   'P 1'
#
loop_
_entity.id
_entity.type
_entity.pdbx_description
1 polymer ?
#
loop_
_entity_poly.entity_id
_entity_poly.type
_entity_poly.pdbx_seq_one_letter_code
_entity_poly.pdbx_strand_id
1 'polypeptide(L)'
;MNYEMLISEGVINSRGYIISDACKCPSCGSAASYRFYDSYYSGCLNEQKSVDCPTCHYHSCDDDGCNICENIFNEKAGLEIARFYGITSRIDANIFLAKILTDLMVILAKVKLGDLSVAMLDEIHSCADKVINFDHTEYANLPLSKETKNSISSMLHELNERIHWSDSY
;
A
#
# COMPACT_ATOMS: atom_id res chain seq x y z
N MET A 1 23.85 -17.83 9.52
CA MET A 1 23.21 -16.51 9.35
C MET A 1 23.63 -16.00 7.99
N ASN A 2 22.71 -15.95 7.03
CA ASN A 2 23.06 -15.66 5.63
C ASN A 2 23.02 -14.15 5.40
N TYR A 3 24.16 -13.55 5.07
CA TYR A 3 24.33 -12.09 4.94
C TYR A 3 23.48 -11.52 3.79
N GLU A 4 23.12 -12.35 2.81
CA GLU A 4 22.34 -11.98 1.63
C GLU A 4 20.86 -11.66 1.95
N MET A 5 20.27 -12.23 3.01
CA MET A 5 18.89 -11.88 3.43
C MET A 5 18.80 -10.47 4.02
N LEU A 6 19.85 -9.99 4.70
CA LEU A 6 19.86 -8.68 5.37
C LEU A 6 19.88 -7.51 4.39
N ILE A 7 20.47 -7.69 3.21
CA ILE A 7 20.62 -6.63 2.21
C ILE A 7 19.35 -6.49 1.35
N SER A 8 18.53 -7.54 1.22
CA SER A 8 17.37 -7.51 0.33
C SER A 8 16.19 -6.66 0.82
N GLU A 9 16.16 -6.31 2.11
CA GLU A 9 15.05 -5.55 2.73
C GLU A 9 15.36 -4.06 2.97
N GLY A 10 16.56 -3.56 2.64
CA GLY A 10 16.91 -2.15 2.90
C GLY A 10 17.03 -1.79 4.39
N VAL A 11 17.11 -2.80 5.26
CA VAL A 11 17.10 -2.67 6.71
C VAL A 11 18.47 -2.98 7.29
N ILE A 12 19.07 -2.02 8.01
CA ILE A 12 20.29 -2.27 8.78
C ILE A 12 19.87 -2.70 10.18
N ASN A 13 20.11 -3.97 10.52
CA ASN A 13 20.01 -4.45 11.91
C ASN A 13 21.16 -3.83 12.72
N SER A 14 20.99 -2.60 13.18
CA SER A 14 22.03 -1.86 13.92
C SER A 14 22.36 -2.50 15.28
N ARG A 15 21.49 -3.36 15.82
CA ARG A 15 21.66 -3.93 17.16
C ARG A 15 21.63 -5.45 17.26
N GLY A 16 21.15 -6.22 16.27
CA GLY A 16 21.15 -7.69 16.34
C GLY A 16 20.37 -8.31 17.52
N TYR A 17 19.59 -7.53 18.27
CA TYR A 17 18.84 -8.00 19.43
C TYR A 17 17.38 -8.25 19.04
N ILE A 18 17.11 -9.46 18.52
CA ILE A 18 15.79 -10.05 18.65
C ILE A 18 15.64 -10.40 20.14
N ILE A 19 14.71 -9.76 20.83
CA ILE A 19 14.39 -10.08 22.23
C ILE A 19 13.26 -11.10 22.20
N SER A 20 13.62 -12.38 22.31
CA SER A 20 12.65 -13.48 22.38
C SER A 20 11.79 -13.35 23.63
N ASP A 21 10.52 -13.76 23.52
CA ASP A 21 9.53 -13.79 24.61
C ASP A 21 9.32 -12.46 25.34
N ALA A 22 9.60 -11.34 24.66
CA ALA A 22 9.53 -9.99 25.23
C ALA A 22 8.09 -9.52 25.51
N CYS A 23 7.10 -10.06 24.83
CA CYS A 23 5.70 -9.71 25.04
C CYS A 23 4.76 -10.88 24.74
N LYS A 24 3.47 -10.69 25.06
CA LYS A 24 2.41 -11.60 24.60
C LYS A 24 1.90 -11.11 23.25
N CYS A 25 1.76 -12.04 22.32
CA CYS A 25 1.14 -11.78 21.02
C CYS A 25 -0.29 -11.23 21.23
N PRO A 26 -0.63 -10.07 20.64
CA PRO A 26 -1.98 -9.52 20.72
C PRO A 26 -3.06 -10.42 20.09
N SER A 27 -2.67 -11.25 19.12
CA SER A 27 -3.59 -12.12 18.37
C SER A 27 -3.87 -13.45 19.08
N CYS A 28 -2.83 -14.19 19.49
CA CYS A 28 -2.99 -15.53 20.06
C CYS A 28 -2.60 -15.67 21.54
N GLY A 29 -2.06 -14.62 22.16
CA GLY A 29 -1.62 -14.63 23.57
C GLY A 29 -0.34 -15.42 23.87
N SER A 30 0.25 -16.10 22.89
CA SER A 30 1.55 -16.79 22.99
C SER A 30 2.71 -15.79 23.15
N ALA A 31 3.88 -16.26 23.55
CA ALA A 31 5.06 -15.41 23.62
C ALA A 31 5.46 -14.91 22.22
N ALA A 32 5.80 -13.63 22.13
CA ALA A 32 6.21 -12.94 20.90
C ALA A 32 7.51 -12.18 21.12
N SER A 33 8.26 -12.02 20.05
CA SER A 33 9.61 -11.43 20.04
C SER A 33 9.55 -9.98 19.59
N TYR A 34 10.45 -9.14 20.12
CA TYR A 34 10.72 -7.82 19.57
C TYR A 34 11.96 -7.84 18.68
N ARG A 35 11.92 -7.09 17.59
CA ARG A 35 13.10 -6.74 16.80
C ARG A 35 13.14 -5.24 16.62
N PHE A 36 14.32 -4.67 16.87
CA PHE A 36 14.62 -3.27 16.56
C PHE A 36 15.52 -3.22 15.34
N TYR A 37 15.20 -2.36 14.40
CA TYR A 37 15.92 -2.25 13.14
C TYR A 37 15.80 -0.85 12.57
N ASP A 38 16.79 -0.41 11.78
CA ASP A 38 16.72 0.89 11.12
C ASP A 38 16.17 0.71 9.71
N SER A 39 15.08 1.42 9.38
CA SER A 39 14.55 1.48 8.01
C SER A 39 14.90 2.82 7.37
N TYR A 40 15.25 2.77 6.08
CA TYR A 40 15.47 3.96 5.27
C TYR A 40 14.24 4.21 4.40
N TYR A 41 13.38 5.11 4.86
CA TYR A 41 12.15 5.49 4.16
C TYR A 41 12.06 7.02 4.09
N SER A 42 11.64 7.57 2.95
CA SER A 42 11.51 9.02 2.70
C SER A 42 12.78 9.86 2.93
N GLY A 43 13.96 9.29 2.72
CA GLY A 43 15.23 10.03 2.81
C GLY A 43 15.86 10.10 4.21
N CYS A 44 15.22 9.52 5.23
CA CYS A 44 15.67 9.49 6.62
C CYS A 44 15.86 8.04 7.12
N LEU A 45 16.83 7.84 8.02
CA LEU A 45 17.02 6.59 8.77
C LEU A 45 16.26 6.68 10.10
N ASN A 46 15.25 5.84 10.28
CA ASN A 46 14.44 5.79 11.49
C ASN A 46 14.59 4.42 12.19
N GLU A 47 14.75 4.41 13.52
CA GLU A 47 14.72 3.18 14.32
C GLU A 47 13.26 2.73 14.45
N GLN A 48 13.00 1.51 13.97
CA GLN A 48 11.69 0.87 13.97
C GLN A 48 11.67 -0.30 14.93
N LYS A 49 10.46 -0.61 15.41
CA LYS A 49 10.20 -1.77 16.26
C LYS A 49 9.20 -2.69 15.58
N SER A 50 9.54 -3.96 15.38
CA SER A 50 8.59 -5.00 15.03
C SER A 50 8.29 -5.94 16.20
N VAL A 51 7.08 -6.48 16.17
CA VAL A 51 6.59 -7.54 17.04
C VAL A 51 6.30 -8.74 16.15
N ASP A 52 7.03 -9.82 16.40
CA ASP A 52 6.96 -11.06 15.62
C ASP A 52 6.50 -12.21 16.51
N CYS A 53 5.37 -12.83 16.18
CA CYS A 53 4.91 -14.02 16.87
C CYS A 53 5.34 -15.29 16.11
N PRO A 54 6.17 -16.17 16.71
CA PRO A 54 6.58 -17.42 16.06
C PRO A 54 5.44 -18.45 15.97
N THR A 55 4.38 -18.30 16.77
CA THR A 55 3.28 -19.29 16.86
C THR A 55 2.17 -19.05 15.85
N CYS A 56 1.74 -17.80 15.66
CA CYS A 56 0.65 -17.46 14.74
C CYS A 56 1.09 -16.60 13.56
N HIS A 57 2.40 -16.35 13.44
CA HIS A 57 2.99 -15.50 12.40
C HIS A 57 2.42 -14.07 12.37
N TYR A 58 1.86 -13.61 13.49
CA TYR A 58 1.49 -12.21 13.67
C TYR A 58 2.74 -11.33 13.58
N HIS A 59 2.69 -10.35 12.68
CA HIS A 59 3.70 -9.33 12.54
C HIS A 59 3.04 -7.96 12.64
N SER A 60 3.65 -7.06 13.40
CA SER A 60 3.24 -5.67 13.52
C SER A 60 4.49 -4.84 13.70
N CYS A 61 4.67 -3.84 12.85
CA CYS A 61 5.77 -2.89 12.98
C CYS A 61 5.27 -1.48 12.65
N ASP A 62 6.04 -0.48 13.05
CA ASP A 62 5.78 0.95 12.79
C ASP A 62 6.47 1.43 11.50
N ASP A 63 6.90 0.49 10.65
CA ASP A 63 7.68 0.76 9.45
C ASP A 63 6.79 0.84 8.21
N ASP A 64 6.65 2.06 7.69
CA ASP A 64 5.81 2.40 6.53
C ASP A 64 6.19 1.64 5.24
N GLY A 65 7.41 1.11 5.15
CA GLY A 65 7.89 0.30 4.02
C GLY A 65 8.01 -1.19 4.32
N CYS A 66 7.40 -1.69 5.39
CA CYS A 66 7.57 -3.08 5.78
C CYS A 66 6.84 -4.03 4.84
N ASN A 67 7.63 -4.78 4.06
CA ASN A 67 7.11 -5.84 3.20
C ASN A 67 6.22 -6.85 3.94
N ILE A 68 6.43 -7.13 5.22
CA ILE A 68 5.59 -8.10 5.94
C ILE A 68 4.24 -7.47 6.30
N CYS A 69 4.21 -6.25 6.81
CA CYS A 69 2.95 -5.53 7.08
C CYS A 69 2.17 -5.21 5.80
N GLU A 70 2.87 -4.84 4.72
CA GLU A 70 2.26 -4.61 3.40
C GLU A 70 1.78 -5.92 2.75
N ASN A 71 2.47 -7.05 2.99
CA ASN A 71 2.11 -8.37 2.43
C ASN A 71 1.15 -9.20 3.30
N ILE A 72 0.70 -8.72 4.46
CA ILE A 72 -0.46 -9.36 5.11
C ILE A 72 -1.71 -8.91 4.35
N PHE A 73 -1.88 -9.48 3.17
CA PHE A 73 -3.17 -9.59 2.53
C PHE A 73 -4.11 -10.27 3.53
N ASN A 74 -4.88 -9.46 4.26
CA ASN A 74 -5.97 -9.96 5.06
C ASN A 74 -7.08 -10.35 4.08
N GLU A 75 -7.09 -11.61 3.69
CA GLU A 75 -8.01 -12.15 2.69
C GLU A 75 -9.47 -11.76 2.97
N LYS A 76 -9.86 -11.74 4.25
CA LYS A 76 -11.22 -11.31 4.63
C LYS A 76 -11.45 -9.82 4.37
N ALA A 77 -10.51 -8.95 4.74
CA ALA A 77 -10.61 -7.52 4.49
C ALA A 77 -10.54 -7.20 2.99
N GLY A 78 -9.64 -7.84 2.24
CA GLY A 78 -9.53 -7.69 0.79
C GLY A 78 -10.78 -8.16 0.04
N LEU A 79 -11.41 -9.25 0.49
CA LEU A 79 -12.69 -9.72 -0.04
C LEU A 79 -13.85 -8.77 0.33
N GLU A 80 -13.85 -8.18 1.52
CA GLU A 80 -14.84 -7.17 1.92
C GLU A 80 -14.73 -5.91 1.06
N ILE A 81 -13.51 -5.43 0.80
CA ILE A 81 -13.24 -4.32 -0.11
C ILE A 81 -13.69 -4.67 -1.55
N ALA A 82 -13.32 -5.84 -2.04
CA ALA A 82 -13.73 -6.30 -3.37
C ALA A 82 -15.27 -6.33 -3.49
N ARG A 83 -15.97 -6.89 -2.50
CA ARG A 83 -17.44 -6.91 -2.44
C ARG A 83 -18.05 -5.52 -2.37
N PHE A 84 -17.47 -4.63 -1.57
CA PHE A 84 -17.92 -3.24 -1.46
C PHE A 84 -17.91 -2.54 -2.82
N TYR A 85 -16.88 -2.78 -3.63
CA TYR A 85 -16.77 -2.24 -4.99
C TYR A 85 -17.45 -3.10 -6.08
N GLY A 86 -18.13 -4.19 -5.70
CA GLY A 86 -18.79 -5.09 -6.65
C GLY A 86 -17.83 -5.92 -7.50
N ILE A 87 -16.59 -6.10 -7.06
CA ILE A 87 -15.57 -6.91 -7.72
C ILE A 87 -15.76 -8.36 -7.27
N THR A 88 -16.29 -9.19 -8.18
CA THR A 88 -16.50 -10.63 -7.92
C THR A 88 -15.67 -11.53 -8.81
N SER A 89 -14.97 -10.94 -9.77
CA SER A 89 -14.19 -11.64 -10.77
C SER A 89 -13.02 -10.80 -11.27
N ARG A 90 -12.08 -11.46 -11.95
CA ARG A 90 -10.97 -10.78 -12.64
C ARG A 90 -11.46 -9.78 -13.69
N ILE A 91 -12.61 -10.05 -14.32
CA ILE A 91 -13.20 -9.16 -15.32
C ILE A 91 -13.71 -7.90 -14.62
N ASP A 92 -14.41 -8.04 -13.50
CA ASP A 92 -14.91 -6.91 -12.72
C ASP A 92 -13.78 -6.04 -12.20
N ALA A 93 -12.68 -6.64 -11.75
CA ALA A 93 -11.49 -5.93 -11.29
C ALA A 93 -10.90 -5.02 -12.39
N ASN A 94 -10.79 -5.55 -13.62
CA ASN A 94 -10.28 -4.77 -14.75
C ASN A 94 -11.28 -3.68 -15.18
N ILE A 95 -12.58 -3.96 -15.17
CA ILE A 95 -13.61 -2.96 -15.44
C ILE A 95 -13.58 -1.85 -14.39
N PHE A 96 -13.39 -2.19 -13.12
CA PHE A 96 -13.28 -1.24 -12.01
C PHE A 96 -12.10 -0.29 -12.23
N LEU A 97 -10.90 -0.83 -12.52
CA LEU A 97 -9.73 -0.02 -12.82
C LEU A 97 -9.92 0.82 -14.08
N ALA A 98 -10.52 0.27 -15.14
CA ALA A 98 -10.79 1.00 -16.38
C ALA A 98 -11.74 2.19 -16.16
N LYS A 99 -12.73 2.06 -15.27
CA LYS A 99 -13.60 3.19 -14.88
C LYS A 99 -12.80 4.30 -14.21
N ILE A 100 -11.95 3.97 -13.23
CA ILE A 100 -11.07 4.95 -12.57
C ILE A 100 -10.16 5.65 -13.59
N LEU A 101 -9.53 4.86 -14.48
CA LEU A 101 -8.70 5.40 -15.55
C LEU A 101 -9.49 6.39 -16.43
N THR A 102 -10.70 6.03 -16.81
CA THR A 102 -11.56 6.88 -17.66
C THR A 102 -11.96 8.17 -16.93
N ASP A 103 -12.33 8.08 -15.66
CA ASP A 103 -12.70 9.25 -14.84
C ASP A 103 -11.52 10.23 -14.75
N LEU A 104 -10.31 9.72 -14.49
CA LEU A 104 -9.09 10.53 -14.47
C LEU A 104 -8.75 11.15 -15.83
N MET A 105 -8.96 10.42 -16.94
CA MET A 105 -8.79 10.98 -18.28
C MET A 105 -9.74 12.16 -18.55
N VAL A 106 -11.00 12.05 -18.09
CA VAL A 106 -11.99 13.14 -18.22
C VAL A 106 -11.58 14.34 -17.36
N ILE A 107 -11.14 14.11 -16.12
CA ILE A 107 -10.65 15.17 -15.24
C ILE A 107 -9.44 15.87 -15.87
N LEU A 108 -8.46 15.12 -16.35
CA LEU A 108 -7.27 15.67 -17.02
C LEU A 108 -7.64 16.47 -18.27
N ALA A 109 -8.62 16.02 -19.04
CA ALA A 109 -9.11 16.78 -20.19
C ALA A 109 -9.72 18.13 -19.78
N LYS A 110 -10.55 18.15 -18.73
CA LYS A 110 -11.12 19.40 -18.18
C LYS A 110 -10.03 20.36 -17.69
N VAL A 111 -9.04 19.85 -16.94
CA VAL A 111 -7.89 20.63 -16.48
C VAL A 111 -7.13 21.22 -17.67
N LYS A 112 -6.89 20.44 -18.74
CA LYS A 112 -6.22 20.91 -19.96
C LYS A 112 -7.00 22.00 -20.69
N LEU A 113 -8.33 22.00 -20.58
CA LEU A 113 -9.21 23.04 -21.14
C LEU A 113 -9.32 24.28 -20.24
N GLY A 114 -8.70 24.27 -19.05
CA GLY A 114 -8.75 25.36 -18.08
C GLY A 114 -10.03 25.38 -17.22
N ASP A 115 -10.82 24.31 -17.25
CA ASP A 115 -12.01 24.16 -16.40
C ASP A 115 -11.62 23.48 -15.08
N LEU A 116 -11.36 24.30 -14.07
CA LEU A 116 -10.89 23.89 -12.75
C LEU A 116 -11.96 24.22 -11.72
N SER A 117 -12.51 23.18 -11.10
CA SER A 117 -13.49 23.31 -10.01
C SER A 117 -13.01 22.58 -8.76
N VAL A 118 -13.42 23.06 -7.58
CA VAL A 118 -13.09 22.42 -6.30
C VAL A 118 -13.57 20.97 -6.25
N ALA A 119 -14.73 20.68 -6.86
CA ALA A 119 -15.27 19.32 -6.95
C ALA A 119 -14.33 18.34 -7.67
N MET A 120 -13.47 18.81 -8.58
CA MET A 120 -12.52 17.94 -9.27
C MET A 120 -11.40 17.44 -8.36
N LEU A 121 -10.99 18.22 -7.35
CA LEU A 121 -10.00 17.75 -6.37
C LEU A 121 -10.58 16.58 -5.57
N ASP A 122 -11.83 16.70 -5.12
CA ASP A 122 -12.55 15.62 -4.43
C ASP A 122 -12.69 14.36 -5.31
N GLU A 123 -12.96 14.55 -6.62
CA GLU A 123 -13.03 13.45 -7.58
C GLU A 123 -11.67 12.74 -7.74
N ILE A 124 -10.56 13.49 -7.77
CA ILE A 124 -9.20 12.94 -7.86
C ILE A 124 -8.85 12.16 -6.59
N HIS A 125 -9.10 12.74 -5.40
CA HIS A 125 -8.90 12.03 -4.13
C HIS A 125 -9.73 10.75 -4.08
N SER A 126 -11.01 10.81 -4.48
CA SER A 126 -11.86 9.63 -4.56
C SER A 126 -11.30 8.55 -5.50
N CYS A 127 -10.70 8.94 -6.62
CA CYS A 127 -10.04 8.00 -7.54
C CYS A 127 -8.79 7.39 -6.90
N ALA A 128 -7.95 8.20 -6.25
CA ALA A 128 -6.74 7.72 -5.57
C ALA A 128 -7.09 6.73 -4.44
N ASP A 129 -8.07 7.06 -3.60
CA ASP A 129 -8.53 6.21 -2.50
C ASP A 129 -9.05 4.86 -3.01
N LYS A 130 -9.80 4.86 -4.12
CA LYS A 130 -10.27 3.61 -4.75
C LYS A 130 -9.12 2.72 -5.21
N VAL A 131 -8.03 3.30 -5.74
CA VAL A 131 -6.86 2.53 -6.16
C VAL A 131 -6.10 1.99 -4.95
N ILE A 132 -5.92 2.81 -3.91
CA ILE A 132 -5.30 2.36 -2.64
C ILE A 132 -6.10 1.20 -2.05
N ASN A 133 -7.42 1.32 -1.97
CA ASN A 133 -8.26 0.23 -1.47
C ASN A 133 -8.18 -1.01 -2.37
N PHE A 134 -8.12 -0.83 -3.70
CA PHE A 134 -7.96 -1.93 -4.64
C PHE A 134 -6.66 -2.71 -4.43
N ASP A 135 -5.60 -2.06 -3.96
CA ASP A 135 -4.29 -2.70 -3.70
C ASP A 135 -4.35 -3.71 -2.57
N HIS A 136 -5.33 -3.59 -1.70
CA HIS A 136 -5.60 -4.55 -0.64
C HIS A 136 -6.48 -5.73 -1.09
N THR A 137 -6.82 -5.84 -2.39
CA THR A 137 -7.62 -6.95 -2.93
C THR A 137 -6.74 -8.04 -3.57
N GLU A 138 -7.28 -9.26 -3.67
CA GLU A 138 -6.60 -10.40 -4.33
C GLU A 138 -6.29 -10.14 -5.82
N TYR A 139 -6.97 -9.17 -6.42
CA TYR A 139 -6.87 -8.82 -7.84
C TYR A 139 -5.71 -7.85 -8.14
N ALA A 140 -5.16 -7.18 -7.12
CA ALA A 140 -4.12 -6.17 -7.26
C ALA A 140 -2.88 -6.66 -8.01
N ASN A 141 -2.53 -7.95 -7.81
CA ASN A 141 -1.33 -8.55 -8.34
C ASN A 141 -1.49 -9.18 -9.73
N LEU A 142 -2.67 -9.10 -10.34
CA LEU A 142 -2.89 -9.64 -11.68
C LEU A 142 -2.14 -8.80 -12.74
N PRO A 143 -1.62 -9.42 -13.82
CA PRO A 143 -0.80 -8.71 -14.81
C PRO A 143 -1.47 -7.47 -15.41
N LEU A 144 -2.72 -7.60 -15.85
CA LEU A 144 -3.47 -6.49 -16.46
C LEU A 144 -3.84 -5.40 -15.43
N SER A 145 -4.09 -5.81 -14.18
CA SER A 145 -4.37 -4.88 -13.09
C SER A 145 -3.13 -4.03 -12.78
N LYS A 146 -1.94 -4.63 -12.75
CA LYS A 146 -0.67 -3.89 -12.61
C LYS A 146 -0.45 -2.90 -13.74
N GLU A 147 -0.67 -3.31 -14.99
CA GLU A 147 -0.52 -2.44 -16.16
C GLU A 147 -1.48 -1.24 -16.12
N THR A 148 -2.76 -1.50 -15.81
CA THR A 148 -3.78 -0.44 -15.72
C THR A 148 -3.49 0.50 -14.55
N LYS A 149 -3.07 -0.03 -13.40
CA LYS A 149 -2.62 0.78 -12.26
C LYS A 149 -1.46 1.69 -12.61
N ASN A 150 -0.44 1.19 -13.31
CA ASN A 150 0.68 2.03 -13.74
C ASN A 150 0.21 3.21 -14.60
N SER A 151 -0.77 2.98 -15.47
CA SER A 151 -1.39 4.04 -16.27
C SER A 151 -2.16 5.04 -15.40
N ILE A 152 -2.88 4.58 -14.38
CA ILE A 152 -3.56 5.44 -13.40
C ILE A 152 -2.54 6.29 -12.63
N SER A 153 -1.48 5.68 -12.10
CA SER A 153 -0.41 6.38 -11.38
C SER A 153 0.24 7.46 -12.24
N SER A 154 0.51 7.16 -13.52
CA SER A 154 1.05 8.15 -14.46
C SER A 154 0.12 9.35 -14.65
N MET A 155 -1.20 9.14 -14.70
CA MET A 155 -2.16 10.25 -14.83
C MET A 155 -2.33 11.04 -13.54
N LEU A 156 -2.34 10.38 -12.38
CA LEU A 156 -2.38 11.05 -11.08
C LEU A 156 -1.18 11.97 -10.90
N HIS A 157 0.00 11.54 -11.35
CA HIS A 157 1.20 12.37 -11.35
C HIS A 157 1.09 13.55 -12.32
N GLU A 158 0.64 13.34 -13.57
CA GLU A 158 0.41 14.47 -14.52
C GLU A 158 -0.62 15.47 -13.96
N LEU A 159 -1.68 14.99 -13.32
CA LEU A 159 -2.63 15.86 -12.63
C LEU A 159 -1.96 16.62 -11.48
N ASN A 160 -1.08 15.97 -10.71
CA ASN A 160 -0.40 16.64 -9.60
C ASN A 160 0.52 17.76 -10.06
N GLU A 161 1.27 17.54 -11.14
CA GLU A 161 2.13 18.57 -11.74
C GLU A 161 1.35 19.80 -12.21
N ARG A 162 0.08 19.63 -12.60
CA ARG A 162 -0.74 20.71 -13.16
C ARG A 162 -1.50 21.51 -12.09
N ILE A 163 -2.01 20.83 -11.08
CA ILE A 163 -2.97 21.44 -10.14
C ILE A 163 -2.62 21.23 -8.67
N HIS A 164 -1.51 20.54 -8.36
CA HIS A 164 -1.00 20.32 -7.01
C HIS A 164 -2.08 19.81 -6.05
N TRP A 165 -2.76 18.74 -6.44
CA TRP A 165 -3.87 18.18 -5.66
C TRP A 165 -3.38 17.39 -4.43
N SER A 166 -2.10 17.00 -4.37
CA SER A 166 -1.50 16.29 -3.23
C SER A 166 -0.06 16.74 -2.99
N ASP A 167 0.30 16.93 -1.72
CA ASP A 167 1.68 17.22 -1.29
C ASP A 167 2.60 15.99 -1.35
N SER A 168 2.03 14.80 -1.54
CA SER A 168 2.73 13.50 -1.45
C SER A 168 3.01 12.84 -2.80
N TYR A 169 2.71 13.50 -3.93
CA TYR A 169 2.78 12.95 -5.29
C TYR A 169 3.70 13.73 -6.25
#